data_AF-A0A9E5XZU2-F1
#
_entry.id   AF-A0A9E5XZU2-F1
#
_cell.length_a   1.000
_cell.length_b   1.000
_cell.length_c   1.000
_cell.angle_alpha   90.00
_cell.angle_beta   90.00
_cell.angle_gamma   90.00
#
_symmetry.space_group_name_H-M   'P 1'
#
loop_
_entity.id
_entity.type
_entity.pdbx_description
1 polymer ?
#
loop_
_entity_poly.entity_id
_entity_poly.type
_entity_poly.pdbx_seq_one_letter_code
_entity_poly.pdbx_strand_id
1 'polypeptide(L)'
;FSYNETNNTIIGKGKKQPSSESIMHYFIYDNNPEINAVFHGHSAEILQYAEKLRIPITEKEEPYGTIKAAKEVLKSLKKHNFIVMRNHGFVSCGKTAEEAGKNVLEVLNMCKTFKQ
;
A
#
# COMPACT_ATOMS: atom_id res chain seq x y z
N PHE A 1 -5.68 -16.66 4.82
CA PHE A 1 -5.59 -15.80 6.01
C PHE A 1 -7.00 -15.36 6.38
N SER A 2 -7.30 -15.14 7.65
CA SER A 2 -8.58 -14.57 8.08
C SER A 2 -8.33 -13.38 8.99
N TYR A 3 -9.32 -12.50 9.08
CA TYR A 3 -9.28 -11.32 9.95
C TYR A 3 -10.29 -11.50 11.09
N ASN A 4 -9.87 -11.21 12.31
CA ASN A 4 -10.72 -11.19 13.49
C ASN A 4 -11.00 -9.73 13.88
N GLU A 5 -12.24 -9.30 13.66
CA GLU A 5 -12.70 -7.94 13.94
C GLU A 5 -12.67 -7.59 15.42
N THR A 6 -13.00 -8.54 16.29
CA THR A 6 -13.13 -8.32 17.74
C THR A 6 -11.81 -7.91 18.38
N ASN A 7 -10.69 -8.43 17.88
CA ASN A 7 -9.35 -8.17 18.42
C ASN A 7 -8.39 -7.52 17.40
N ASN A 8 -8.91 -7.03 16.27
CA ASN A 8 -8.13 -6.42 15.18
C ASN A 8 -6.87 -7.23 14.83
N THR A 9 -7.03 -8.55 14.60
CA THR A 9 -5.89 -9.45 14.41
C THR A 9 -6.00 -10.23 13.10
N ILE A 10 -4.87 -10.38 12.40
CA ILE A 10 -4.74 -11.28 11.25
C ILE A 10 -4.31 -12.67 11.72
N ILE A 11 -5.06 -13.68 11.25
CA ILE A 11 -4.79 -15.08 11.51
C ILE A 11 -4.18 -15.68 10.24
N GLY A 12 -2.94 -16.13 10.38
CA GLY A 12 -2.17 -16.80 9.34
C GLY A 12 -1.53 -18.09 9.85
N LYS A 13 -1.12 -18.95 8.92
CA LYS A 13 -0.32 -20.15 9.23
C LYS A 13 1.10 -19.95 8.72
N GLY A 14 2.09 -20.18 9.57
CA GLY A 14 3.50 -20.02 9.20
C GLY A 14 4.45 -20.13 10.40
N LYS A 15 5.76 -20.15 10.14
CA LYS A 15 6.80 -20.23 11.17
C LYS A 15 7.13 -18.89 11.83
N LYS A 16 6.73 -17.78 11.21
CA LYS A 16 7.00 -16.42 11.67
C LYS A 16 5.70 -15.66 11.85
N GLN A 17 5.72 -14.69 12.75
CA GLN A 17 4.62 -13.74 12.87
C GLN A 17 4.44 -12.98 11.55
N PRO A 18 3.18 -12.71 11.14
CA PRO A 18 2.90 -11.87 9.99
C PRO A 18 3.37 -10.43 10.23
N SER A 19 3.45 -9.63 9.15
CA SER A 19 3.74 -8.20 9.26
C SER A 19 2.69 -7.51 10.14
N SER A 20 3.11 -6.48 10.89
CA SER A 20 2.18 -5.58 11.60
C SER A 20 1.16 -4.93 10.67
N GLU A 21 1.48 -4.82 9.38
CA GLU A 21 0.62 -4.24 8.35
C GLU A 21 -0.19 -5.27 7.55
N SER A 22 -0.16 -6.56 7.93
CA SER A 22 -0.94 -7.59 7.24
C SER A 22 -2.44 -7.31 7.23
N ILE A 23 -2.96 -6.49 8.16
CA ILE A 23 -4.36 -6.03 8.16
C ILE A 23 -4.67 -5.24 6.88
N MET A 24 -3.80 -4.31 6.50
CA MET A 24 -3.95 -3.53 5.27
C MET A 24 -3.98 -4.43 4.04
N HIS A 25 -3.04 -5.38 3.95
CA HIS A 25 -2.98 -6.34 2.84
C HIS A 25 -4.27 -7.17 2.76
N TYR A 26 -4.76 -7.69 3.88
CA TYR A 26 -6.01 -8.45 3.92
C TYR A 26 -7.17 -7.65 3.33
N PHE A 27 -7.38 -6.41 3.79
CA PHE A 27 -8.47 -5.57 3.32
C PHE A 27 -8.35 -5.22 1.83
N ILE A 28 -7.12 -5.02 1.32
CA ILE A 28 -6.89 -4.80 -0.12
C ILE A 28 -7.35 -6.03 -0.92
N TYR A 29 -6.91 -7.22 -0.54
CA TYR A 29 -7.29 -8.47 -1.23
C TYR A 29 -8.80 -8.74 -1.14
N ASP A 30 -9.39 -8.57 0.04
CA ASP A 30 -10.82 -8.84 0.30
C ASP A 30 -11.75 -7.92 -0.53
N ASN A 31 -11.34 -6.67 -0.77
CA ASN A 31 -12.14 -5.68 -1.49
C ASN A 31 -11.83 -5.61 -3.00
N ASN A 32 -10.76 -6.26 -3.47
CA ASN A 32 -10.29 -6.14 -4.86
C ASN A 32 -9.85 -7.51 -5.40
N PRO A 33 -10.79 -8.36 -5.85
CA PRO A 33 -10.49 -9.74 -6.29
C PRO A 33 -9.48 -9.86 -7.44
N GLU A 34 -9.30 -8.79 -8.23
CA GLU A 34 -8.33 -8.76 -9.34
C GLU A 34 -6.87 -8.60 -8.87
N ILE A 35 -6.65 -8.12 -7.63
CA ILE A 35 -5.32 -7.86 -7.10
C ILE A 35 -4.78 -9.15 -6.49
N ASN A 36 -3.63 -9.63 -7.00
CA ASN A 36 -2.94 -10.81 -6.44
C ASN A 36 -1.59 -10.48 -5.80
N ALA A 37 -1.08 -9.26 -5.99
CA ALA A 37 0.15 -8.81 -5.36
C ALA A 37 0.01 -7.39 -4.79
N VAL A 38 0.51 -7.20 -3.57
CA VAL A 38 0.55 -5.92 -2.88
C VAL A 38 1.95 -5.73 -2.32
N PHE A 39 2.61 -4.65 -2.71
CA PHE A 39 3.90 -4.23 -2.19
C PHE A 39 3.69 -2.98 -1.34
N HIS A 40 4.00 -3.08 -0.05
CA HIS A 40 4.16 -1.92 0.82
C HIS A 40 5.65 -1.61 0.94
N GLY A 41 6.01 -0.32 0.88
CA GLY A 41 7.38 0.11 1.06
C GLY A 41 7.51 1.55 1.49
N HIS A 42 8.71 1.93 1.92
CA HIS A 42 9.04 3.29 2.35
C HIS A 42 10.10 3.88 1.41
N SER A 43 9.83 5.06 0.88
CA SER A 43 10.79 5.81 0.06
C SER A 43 10.57 7.31 0.26
N ALA A 44 11.56 7.98 0.86
CA ALA A 44 11.53 9.43 1.05
C ALA A 44 11.40 10.19 -0.28
N GLU A 45 12.02 9.67 -1.33
CA GLU A 45 11.93 10.23 -2.67
C GLU A 45 10.51 10.16 -3.24
N ILE A 46 9.82 9.03 -3.09
CA ILE A 46 8.43 8.89 -3.54
C ILE A 46 7.52 9.81 -2.74
N LEU A 47 7.71 9.88 -1.41
CA LEU A 47 6.95 10.80 -0.55
C LEU A 47 7.14 12.25 -0.96
N GLN A 48 8.39 12.66 -1.21
CA GLN A 48 8.74 14.03 -1.59
C GLN A 48 8.10 14.45 -2.92
N TYR A 49 8.06 13.56 -3.92
CA TYR A 49 7.60 13.90 -5.27
C TYR A 49 6.17 13.46 -5.58
N ALA A 50 5.45 12.83 -4.64
CA ALA A 50 4.11 12.32 -4.83
C ALA A 50 3.14 13.36 -5.42
N GLU A 51 3.11 14.57 -4.84
CA GLU A 51 2.24 15.66 -5.32
C GLU A 51 2.61 16.12 -6.73
N LYS A 52 3.92 16.25 -7.01
CA LYS A 52 4.43 16.66 -8.32
C LYS A 52 4.11 15.63 -9.41
N LEU A 53 4.13 14.34 -9.05
CA LEU A 53 3.74 13.23 -9.92
C LEU A 53 2.23 13.00 -10.00
N ARG A 54 1.42 13.78 -9.26
CA ARG A 54 -0.03 13.60 -9.13
C ARG A 54 -0.41 12.19 -8.69
N ILE A 55 0.44 11.55 -7.87
CA ILE A 55 0.14 10.26 -7.25
C ILE A 55 -0.89 10.52 -6.14
N PRO A 56 -1.96 9.71 -6.02
CA PRO A 56 -2.90 9.87 -4.93
C PRO A 56 -2.22 9.67 -3.58
N ILE A 57 -2.48 10.60 -2.66
CA ILE A 57 -2.00 10.57 -1.28
C ILE A 57 -3.22 10.35 -0.38
N THR A 58 -3.11 9.52 0.64
CA THR A 58 -4.18 9.38 1.64
C THR A 58 -4.51 10.74 2.27
N GLU A 59 -5.79 10.98 2.54
CA GLU A 59 -6.24 12.26 3.10
C GLU A 59 -5.65 12.45 4.49
N LYS A 60 -5.72 11.40 5.31
CA LYS A 60 -5.23 11.39 6.68
C LYS A 60 -4.00 10.50 6.84
N GLU A 61 -3.19 10.87 7.82
CA GLU A 61 -2.20 9.99 8.41
C GLU A 61 -2.92 9.16 9.49
N GLU A 62 -2.80 7.84 9.41
CA GLU A 62 -3.40 6.90 10.35
C GLU A 62 -2.31 5.96 10.88
N PRO A 63 -2.40 5.49 12.14
CA PRO A 63 -1.41 4.58 12.69
C PRO A 63 -1.31 3.28 11.87
N TYR A 64 -0.07 2.81 11.64
CA TYR A 64 0.19 1.57 10.93
C TYR A 64 -0.48 0.36 11.60
N GLY A 65 -0.80 -0.66 10.81
CA GLY A 65 -1.46 -1.87 11.34
C GLY A 65 -2.89 -1.65 11.86
N THR A 66 -3.53 -0.53 11.57
CA THR A 66 -4.94 -0.28 11.93
C THR A 66 -5.87 -0.47 10.74
N ILE A 67 -7.14 -0.79 11.03
CA ILE A 67 -8.23 -0.78 10.04
C ILE A 67 -8.38 0.61 9.41
N LYS A 68 -8.12 1.69 10.17
CA LYS A 68 -8.24 3.06 9.68
C LYS A 68 -7.25 3.33 8.55
N ALA A 69 -6.00 2.91 8.72
CA ALA A 69 -5.00 2.98 7.65
C ALA A 69 -5.43 2.16 6.41
N ALA A 70 -5.95 0.95 6.61
CA ALA A 70 -6.47 0.13 5.52
C ALA A 70 -7.63 0.81 4.77
N LYS A 71 -8.57 1.43 5.49
CA LYS A 71 -9.71 2.16 4.91
C LYS A 71 -9.27 3.39 4.12
N GLU A 72 -8.28 4.14 4.60
CA GLU A 72 -7.72 5.28 3.85
C GLU A 72 -7.07 4.84 2.54
N VAL A 73 -6.31 3.74 2.56
CA VAL A 73 -5.74 3.14 1.34
C VAL A 73 -6.84 2.70 0.37
N LEU A 74 -7.86 1.99 0.85
CA LEU A 74 -8.97 1.51 0.03
C LEU A 74 -9.79 2.62 -0.65
N LYS A 75 -9.95 3.78 0.00
CA LYS A 75 -10.61 4.94 -0.61
C LYS A 75 -9.87 5.40 -1.88
N SER A 76 -8.54 5.42 -1.83
CA SER A 76 -7.67 5.87 -2.92
C SER A 76 -7.43 4.79 -3.99
N LEU A 77 -7.58 3.50 -3.64
CA LEU A 77 -7.30 2.36 -4.52
C LEU A 77 -8.28 2.17 -5.68
N LYS A 78 -9.50 2.70 -5.58
CA LYS A 78 -10.57 2.47 -6.57
C LYS A 78 -10.23 2.87 -8.00
N LYS A 79 -9.24 3.75 -8.20
CA LYS A 79 -8.84 4.27 -9.51
C LYS A 79 -7.33 4.15 -9.78
N HIS A 80 -6.55 3.69 -8.81
CA HIS A 80 -5.09 3.77 -8.85
C HIS A 80 -4.47 2.51 -8.26
N ASN A 81 -3.46 1.98 -8.96
CA ASN A 81 -2.69 0.81 -8.53
C ASN A 81 -1.46 1.19 -7.69
N PHE A 82 -1.20 2.49 -7.50
CA PHE A 82 -0.09 2.99 -6.68
C PHE A 82 -0.57 4.19 -5.88
N ILE A 83 -0.39 4.14 -4.56
CA ILE A 83 -0.88 5.14 -3.61
C ILE A 83 0.23 5.46 -2.62
N VAL A 84 0.32 6.73 -2.24
CA VAL A 84 1.17 7.19 -1.15
C VAL A 84 0.34 7.30 0.13
N MET A 85 0.81 6.67 1.19
CA MET A 85 0.31 6.85 2.54
C MET A 85 0.99 8.09 3.14
N ARG A 86 0.20 9.13 3.46
CA ARG A 86 0.70 10.41 4.00
C ARG A 86 1.67 10.17 5.15
N ASN A 87 2.87 10.75 5.05
CA ASN A 87 3.96 10.68 6.05
C ASN A 87 4.45 9.27 6.41
N HIS A 88 4.09 8.24 5.63
CA HIS A 88 4.42 6.85 5.97
C HIS A 88 5.19 6.17 4.83
N GLY A 89 4.55 5.98 3.67
CA GLY A 89 5.09 5.11 2.64
C GLY A 89 4.24 5.06 1.39
N PHE A 90 4.33 3.95 0.67
CA PHE A 90 3.48 3.68 -0.48
C PHE A 90 2.93 2.26 -0.44
N VAL A 91 1.85 2.08 -1.20
CA VAL A 91 1.25 0.79 -1.51
C VAL A 91 1.15 0.69 -3.03
N SER A 92 1.70 -0.37 -3.58
CA SER A 92 1.60 -0.74 -4.99
C SER A 92 0.83 -2.06 -5.12
N CYS A 93 -0.11 -2.11 -6.05
CA CYS A 93 -0.96 -3.26 -6.31
C CYS A 93 -0.83 -3.72 -7.76
N GLY A 94 -1.03 -5.02 -8.00
CA GLY A 94 -1.04 -5.58 -9.35
C GLY A 94 -1.72 -6.95 -9.39
N LYS A 95 -2.08 -7.38 -10.61
CA LYS A 95 -2.59 -8.74 -10.88
C LYS A 95 -1.50 -9.79 -10.75
N THR A 96 -0.24 -9.37 -10.85
CA THR A 96 0.96 -10.20 -10.63
C THR A 96 1.98 -9.44 -9.79
N ALA A 97 2.92 -10.17 -9.18
CA ALA A 97 4.03 -9.56 -8.45
C ALA A 97 4.92 -8.70 -9.37
N GLU A 98 5.07 -9.10 -10.64
CA GLU A 98 5.79 -8.33 -11.65
C GLU A 98 5.12 -6.98 -11.91
N GLU A 99 3.80 -6.95 -12.08
CA GLU A 99 3.04 -5.71 -12.28
C GLU A 99 3.17 -4.77 -11.06
N ALA A 100 2.94 -5.31 -9.85
CA ALA A 100 3.07 -4.54 -8.62
C ALA A 100 4.48 -3.97 -8.45
N GLY A 101 5.53 -4.75 -8.78
CA GLY A 101 6.92 -4.31 -8.73
C GLY A 101 7.27 -3.27 -9.80
N LYS A 102 6.78 -3.46 -11.03
CA LYS A 102 7.00 -2.54 -12.14
C LYS A 102 6.45 -1.14 -11.84
N ASN A 103 5.25 -1.05 -11.27
CA ASN A 103 4.66 0.21 -10.82
C ASN A 103 5.59 0.97 -9.85
N VAL A 104 6.25 0.26 -8.92
CA VAL A 104 7.22 0.87 -7.99
C VAL A 104 8.44 1.42 -8.73
N LEU A 105 9.01 0.63 -9.64
CA LEU A 105 10.19 1.03 -10.41
C LEU A 105 9.90 2.22 -11.33
N GLU A 106 8.73 2.25 -11.96
CA GLU A 106 8.28 3.37 -12.79
C GLU A 106 8.16 4.65 -11.97
N VAL A 107 7.50 4.59 -10.82
CA VAL A 107 7.38 5.76 -9.91
C VAL A 107 8.74 6.24 -9.42
N LEU A 108 9.63 5.33 -9.02
CA LEU A 108 11.00 5.68 -8.63
C LEU A 108 11.78 6.34 -9.77
N ASN A 109 11.66 5.82 -10.99
CA ASN A 109 12.34 6.40 -12.14
C ASN A 109 11.79 7.78 -12.50
N MET A 110 10.48 8.00 -12.38
CA MET A 110 9.90 9.34 -12.54
C MET A 110 10.43 10.31 -11.48
N CYS A 111 10.57 9.89 -10.22
CA CYS A 111 11.14 10.76 -9.18
C CYS A 111 12.57 11.22 -9.51
N LYS A 112 13.40 10.34 -10.08
CA LYS A 112 14.79 10.66 -10.48
C LYS A 112 14.86 11.79 -11.50
N THR A 113 13.80 12.00 -12.31
CA THR A 113 13.76 13.10 -13.29
C THR A 113 13.71 14.49 -12.63
N PHE A 114 13.33 14.58 -11.36
CA PHE A 114 13.26 15.83 -10.60
C PHE A 114 14.46 16.10 -9.70
N LYS A 115 15.39 15.14 -9.61
CA LYS A 115 16.66 15.30 -8.88
C LYS A 115 17.74 16.03 -9.68
N GLN A 116 17.46 16.39 -10.94
CA GLN A 116 18.29 17.23 -11.80
C GLN A 116 17.99 18.70 -11.56
#